data_AF-A0AAU3K146-F1
#
_entry.id   AF-A0AAU3K146-F1
#
_cell.length_a   1.000
_cell.length_b   1.000
_cell.length_c   1.000
_cell.angle_alpha   90.00
_cell.angle_beta   90.00
_cell.angle_gamma   90.00
#
_symmetry.space_group_name_H-M   'P 1'
#
loop_
_entity.id
_entity.type
_entity.pdbx_description
1 polymer ?
#
loop_
_entity_poly.entity_id
_entity_poly.type
_entity_poly.pdbx_seq_one_letter_code
_entity_poly.pdbx_strand_id
1 'polypeptide(L)'
;MLRLQYYFDGLLAPDGPKSVGSFGWIIPAAQYFIDLRALSGLIFMTWPRARELADTEALAVLVDREAERRHAEFAKSRAPIGKQRRASHHYSDPSADPVSGGAVFGIAARLLSASDETAAHEAMAPIIDGAKDRDFSVGYQFRSLNGTSHPLRVVLRTARQDRSAFQRMGQRIEEQGLSRISSELIRDLE
;
A
#
# COMPACT_ATOMS: atom_id res chain seq x y z
N MET A 1 -4.33 -6.60 15.71
CA MET A 1 -3.12 -7.35 15.29
C MET A 1 -3.36 -8.84 15.05
N LEU A 2 -3.91 -9.60 16.01
CA LEU A 2 -4.16 -11.05 15.82
C LEU A 2 -4.97 -11.40 14.56
N ARG A 3 -6.03 -10.65 14.24
CA ARG A 3 -6.81 -10.86 13.02
C ARG A 3 -5.98 -10.72 11.73
N LEU A 4 -5.08 -9.75 11.68
CA LEU A 4 -4.19 -9.53 10.53
C LEU A 4 -3.20 -10.68 10.37
N GLN A 5 -2.68 -11.18 11.49
CA GLN A 5 -1.80 -12.33 11.50
C GLN A 5 -2.51 -13.58 10.97
N TYR A 6 -3.69 -13.92 11.50
CA TYR A 6 -4.48 -15.05 10.98
C TYR A 6 -4.82 -14.92 9.50
N TYR A 7 -5.14 -13.70 9.05
CA TYR A 7 -5.38 -13.43 7.63
C TYR A 7 -4.13 -13.75 6.79
N PHE A 8 -2.96 -13.25 7.18
CA PHE A 8 -1.72 -13.54 6.45
C PHE A 8 -1.31 -15.01 6.52
N ASP A 9 -1.49 -15.66 7.66
CA ASP A 9 -1.23 -17.09 7.81
C ASP A 9 -2.11 -17.91 6.84
N GLY A 10 -3.38 -17.54 6.69
CA GLY A 10 -4.28 -18.17 5.71
C GLY A 10 -3.85 -17.93 4.27
N LEU A 11 -3.35 -16.75 3.92
CA LEU A 11 -2.83 -16.44 2.59
C LEU A 11 -1.51 -17.16 2.26
N LEU A 12 -0.70 -17.44 3.27
CA LEU A 12 0.62 -18.06 3.13
C LEU A 12 0.60 -19.58 3.35
N ALA A 13 -0.55 -20.15 3.73
CA ALA A 13 -0.72 -21.58 3.88
C ALA A 13 -0.38 -22.31 2.56
N PRO A 14 0.19 -23.54 2.61
CA PRO A 14 0.51 -24.31 1.40
C PRO A 14 -0.69 -24.54 0.46
N ASP A 15 -1.88 -24.63 1.05
CA ASP A 15 -3.19 -24.77 0.42
C ASP A 15 -4.00 -23.46 0.43
N GLY A 16 -3.36 -22.34 0.75
CA GLY A 16 -3.95 -21.01 0.76
C GLY A 16 -4.45 -20.57 -0.62
N PRO A 17 -5.28 -19.51 -0.67
CA PRO A 17 -5.87 -19.04 -1.92
C PRO A 17 -4.79 -18.54 -2.89
N LYS A 18 -4.92 -18.91 -4.17
CA LYS A 18 -4.00 -18.44 -5.23
C LYS A 18 -4.25 -16.98 -5.63
N SER A 19 -5.45 -16.48 -5.36
CA SER A 19 -5.90 -15.13 -5.68
C SER A 19 -6.73 -14.55 -4.54
N VAL A 20 -6.69 -13.23 -4.39
CA VAL A 20 -7.36 -12.48 -3.32
C VAL A 20 -7.96 -11.19 -3.85
N GLY A 21 -8.95 -10.65 -3.12
CA GLY A 21 -9.49 -9.32 -3.37
C GLY A 21 -8.51 -8.21 -2.98
N SER A 22 -8.38 -7.19 -3.83
CA SER A 22 -7.63 -5.96 -3.59
C SER A 22 -8.22 -4.83 -4.45
N PHE A 23 -8.66 -3.74 -3.84
CA PHE A 23 -9.24 -2.57 -4.52
C PHE A 23 -10.44 -2.88 -5.44
N GLY A 24 -11.29 -3.83 -5.08
CA GLY A 24 -12.38 -4.27 -5.97
C GLY A 24 -11.95 -5.20 -7.12
N TRP A 25 -10.68 -5.66 -7.13
CA TRP A 25 -10.13 -6.58 -8.12
C TRP A 25 -9.64 -7.88 -7.50
N ILE A 26 -9.67 -8.96 -8.27
CA ILE A 26 -9.00 -10.21 -7.93
C ILE A 26 -7.58 -10.16 -8.46
N ILE A 27 -6.59 -10.28 -7.56
CA ILE A 27 -5.16 -10.31 -7.89
C ILE A 27 -4.51 -11.60 -7.36
N PRO A 28 -3.37 -12.05 -7.92
CA PRO A 28 -2.62 -13.16 -7.34
C PRO A 28 -2.24 -12.89 -5.87
N ALA A 29 -2.31 -13.89 -5.01
CA ALA A 29 -1.98 -13.73 -3.59
C ALA A 29 -0.53 -13.25 -3.38
N ALA A 30 0.41 -13.71 -4.20
CA ALA A 30 1.79 -13.20 -4.19
C ALA A 30 1.86 -11.69 -4.53
N GLN A 31 1.01 -11.22 -5.44
CA GLN A 31 0.94 -9.81 -5.82
C GLN A 31 0.42 -8.93 -4.67
N TYR A 32 -0.50 -9.45 -3.85
CA TYR A 32 -1.01 -8.76 -2.67
C TYR A 32 0.12 -8.40 -1.70
N PHE A 33 1.08 -9.30 -1.45
CA PHE A 33 2.22 -9.01 -0.58
C PHE A 33 3.20 -7.98 -1.16
N ILE A 34 3.35 -7.95 -2.48
CA ILE A 34 4.16 -6.91 -3.16
C ILE A 34 3.50 -5.54 -2.99
N ASP A 35 2.19 -5.46 -3.20
CA ASP A 35 1.41 -4.24 -3.00
C ASP A 35 1.42 -3.78 -1.54
N LEU A 36 1.28 -4.73 -0.61
CA LEU A 36 1.36 -4.49 0.84
C LEU A 36 2.71 -3.88 1.24
N ARG A 37 3.83 -4.43 0.73
CA ARG A 37 5.17 -3.88 0.98
C ARG A 37 5.32 -2.48 0.40
N ALA A 38 4.88 -2.26 -0.83
CA ALA A 38 4.99 -0.95 -1.48
C ALA A 38 4.19 0.12 -0.73
N LEU A 39 2.95 -0.20 -0.33
CA LEU A 39 2.08 0.70 0.40
C LEU A 39 2.59 0.98 1.82
N SER A 40 3.17 -0.02 2.49
CA SER A 40 3.81 0.18 3.79
C SER A 40 4.98 1.16 3.72
N GLY A 41 5.80 1.05 2.67
CA GLY A 41 6.87 2.02 2.40
C GLY A 41 6.34 3.43 2.16
N LEU A 42 5.26 3.57 1.40
CA LEU A 42 4.58 4.86 1.21
C LEU A 42 4.08 5.43 2.55
N ILE A 43 3.41 4.63 3.37
CA ILE A 43 2.88 5.06 4.67
C ILE A 43 4.01 5.59 5.55
N PHE A 44 5.12 4.87 5.68
CA PHE A 44 6.29 5.36 6.44
C PHE A 44 6.91 6.63 5.84
N MET A 45 6.99 6.70 4.51
CA MET A 45 7.52 7.87 3.82
C MET A 45 6.63 9.10 4.00
N THR A 46 5.31 8.95 4.10
CA THR A 46 4.38 10.09 4.18
C THR A 46 3.92 10.37 5.61
N TRP A 47 4.29 9.54 6.57
CA TRP A 47 4.00 9.78 7.98
C TRP A 47 4.48 11.18 8.41
N PRO A 48 3.68 11.98 9.16
CA PRO A 48 2.42 11.63 9.84
C PRO A 48 1.13 11.84 9.03
N ARG A 49 1.18 12.03 7.70
CA ARG A 49 -0.05 12.23 6.89
C ARG A 49 -1.03 11.05 6.94
N ALA A 50 -0.53 9.85 7.18
CA ALA A 50 -1.32 8.63 7.35
C ALA A 50 -1.71 8.35 8.82
N ARG A 51 -1.41 9.27 9.76
CA ARG A 51 -1.57 9.03 11.19
C ARG A 51 -3.01 8.68 11.58
N GLU A 52 -3.97 9.40 11.03
CA GLU A 52 -5.40 9.18 11.29
C GLU A 52 -5.89 7.81 10.83
N LEU A 53 -5.13 7.11 9.97
CA LEU A 53 -5.44 5.75 9.56
C LEU A 53 -5.02 4.72 10.61
N ALA A 54 -4.24 5.07 11.64
CA ALA A 54 -3.85 4.13 12.68
C ALA A 54 -5.07 3.57 13.44
N ASP A 55 -5.02 2.28 13.79
CA ASP A 55 -6.11 1.60 14.49
C ASP A 55 -6.34 2.15 15.91
N THR A 56 -5.27 2.59 16.57
CA THR A 56 -5.30 3.20 17.90
C THR A 56 -4.22 4.26 18.01
N GLU A 57 -4.41 5.22 18.92
CA GLU A 57 -3.41 6.24 19.23
C GLU A 57 -2.09 5.62 19.72
N ALA A 58 -2.17 4.55 20.52
CA ALA A 58 -0.98 3.84 21.00
C ALA A 58 -0.14 3.26 19.86
N LEU A 59 -0.77 2.65 18.85
CA LEU A 59 -0.08 2.16 17.66
C LEU A 59 0.47 3.32 16.83
N ALA A 60 -0.27 4.42 16.73
CA ALA A 60 0.17 5.61 16.01
C ALA A 60 1.46 6.21 16.63
N VAL A 61 1.55 6.28 17.96
CA VAL A 61 2.75 6.74 18.69
C VAL A 61 3.96 5.84 18.45
N LEU A 62 3.78 4.52 18.33
CA LEU A 62 4.87 3.61 17.98
C LEU A 62 5.36 3.87 16.56
N VAL A 63 4.44 4.05 15.61
CA VAL A 63 4.77 4.39 14.22
C VAL A 63 5.44 5.76 14.12
N ASP A 64 5.11 6.76 14.96
CA ASP A 64 5.81 8.05 14.98
C ASP A 64 7.32 7.87 15.18
N ARG A 65 7.72 7.10 16.19
CA ARG A 65 9.12 6.89 16.55
C ARG A 65 9.88 6.19 15.42
N GLU A 66 9.29 5.15 14.84
CA GLU A 66 9.89 4.41 13.75
C GLU A 66 9.96 5.26 12.46
N ALA A 67 8.91 6.03 12.16
CA ALA A 67 8.91 6.95 11.03
C ALA A 67 9.97 8.03 11.18
N GLU A 68 10.09 8.65 12.36
CA GLU A 68 11.13 9.64 12.66
C GLU A 68 12.53 9.08 12.44
N ARG A 69 12.81 7.86 12.93
CA ARG A 69 14.08 7.15 12.69
C ARG A 69 14.35 7.00 11.20
N ARG A 70 13.38 6.49 10.44
CA ARG A 70 13.50 6.30 8.97
C ARG A 70 13.70 7.62 8.23
N HIS A 71 13.03 8.69 8.65
CA HIS A 71 13.19 10.04 8.08
C HIS A 71 14.59 10.58 8.32
N ALA A 72 15.12 10.41 9.52
CA ALA A 72 16.47 10.80 9.88
C ALA A 72 17.53 10.02 9.09
N GLU A 73 17.36 8.70 8.94
CA GLU A 73 18.23 7.85 8.12
C GLU A 73 18.19 8.26 6.64
N PHE A 74 16.99 8.49 6.11
CA PHE A 74 16.82 8.99 4.76
C PHE A 74 17.52 10.35 4.56
N ALA A 75 17.36 11.29 5.49
CA ALA A 75 18.00 12.59 5.43
C ALA A 75 19.53 12.50 5.45
N LYS A 76 20.10 11.61 6.28
CA LYS A 76 21.55 11.31 6.31
C LYS A 76 22.05 10.67 5.00
N SER A 77 21.18 9.94 4.31
CA SER A 77 21.50 9.22 3.07
C SER A 77 21.43 10.06 1.80
N ARG A 78 21.06 11.36 1.87
CA ARG A 78 21.00 12.26 0.70
C ARG A 78 22.40 12.42 0.08
N ALA A 79 22.73 11.47 -0.78
CA ALA A 79 23.92 11.44 -1.60
C ALA A 79 23.66 12.10 -2.97
N PRO A 80 24.70 12.42 -3.75
CA PRO A 80 24.56 13.08 -5.05
C PRO A 80 23.69 12.29 -6.02
N ILE A 81 23.21 12.98 -7.06
CA ILE A 81 22.36 12.46 -8.15
C ILE A 81 22.86 11.07 -8.59
N GLY A 82 22.00 10.04 -8.49
CA GLY A 82 22.29 8.66 -8.90
C GLY A 82 22.11 7.57 -7.84
N LYS A 83 22.04 7.90 -6.54
CA LYS A 83 21.84 6.91 -5.44
C LYS A 83 20.40 6.83 -4.91
N GLN A 84 19.41 7.39 -5.62
CA GLN A 84 18.01 7.47 -5.18
C GLN A 84 17.37 6.11 -4.87
N ARG A 85 17.68 5.06 -5.64
CA ARG A 85 17.20 3.69 -5.34
C ARG A 85 17.70 3.16 -3.99
N ARG A 86 18.88 3.58 -3.53
CA ARG A 86 19.39 3.19 -2.20
C ARG A 86 18.64 3.91 -1.08
N ALA A 87 18.19 5.13 -1.33
CA ALA A 87 17.49 5.94 -0.35
C ALA A 87 16.04 5.47 -0.11
N SER A 88 15.37 4.83 -1.08
CA SER A 88 14.02 4.28 -0.88
C SER A 88 13.98 3.06 0.05
N HIS A 89 15.11 2.34 0.24
CA HIS A 89 15.18 1.21 1.17
C HIS A 89 14.88 1.60 2.62
N HIS A 90 15.24 2.82 3.03
CA HIS A 90 14.91 3.35 4.37
C HIS A 90 13.41 3.31 4.69
N TYR A 91 12.57 3.28 3.67
CA TYR A 91 11.12 3.15 3.82
C TYR A 91 10.58 1.76 3.52
N SER A 92 11.15 1.07 2.53
CA SER A 92 10.60 -0.22 2.08
C SER A 92 11.04 -1.42 2.92
N ASP A 93 12.12 -1.31 3.68
CA ASP A 93 12.61 -2.41 4.50
C ASP A 93 11.67 -2.64 5.70
N PRO A 94 11.45 -3.93 6.06
CA PRO A 94 10.58 -4.27 7.18
C PRO A 94 11.10 -3.62 8.47
N SER A 95 10.18 -3.20 9.34
CA SER A 95 10.59 -2.63 10.63
C SER A 95 11.26 -3.70 11.49
N ALA A 96 12.32 -3.31 12.20
CA ALA A 96 12.95 -4.17 13.19
C ALA A 96 12.04 -4.38 14.41
N ASP A 97 11.14 -3.43 14.69
CA ASP A 97 10.09 -3.59 15.67
C ASP A 97 8.84 -4.23 15.02
N PRO A 98 8.47 -5.47 15.39
CA PRO A 98 7.32 -6.14 14.82
C PRO A 98 6.00 -5.43 15.13
N VAL A 99 5.90 -4.66 16.22
CA VAL A 99 4.67 -3.94 16.57
C VAL A 99 4.45 -2.77 15.61
N SER A 100 5.48 -1.94 15.40
CA SER A 100 5.43 -0.86 14.41
C SER A 100 5.22 -1.38 12.99
N GLY A 101 5.91 -2.47 12.61
CA GLY A 101 5.75 -3.13 11.32
C GLY A 101 4.32 -3.62 11.10
N GLY A 102 3.75 -4.34 12.07
CA GLY A 102 2.39 -4.84 11.98
C GLY A 102 1.34 -3.73 12.02
N ALA A 103 1.59 -2.60 12.69
CA ALA A 103 0.68 -1.46 12.71
C ALA A 103 0.55 -0.86 11.30
N VAL A 104 1.68 -0.66 10.61
CA VAL A 104 1.69 -0.17 9.22
C VAL A 104 1.11 -1.21 8.25
N PHE A 105 1.40 -2.51 8.43
CA PHE A 105 0.74 -3.54 7.64
C PHE A 105 -0.76 -3.58 7.85
N GLY A 106 -1.26 -3.30 9.06
CA GLY A 106 -2.70 -3.21 9.32
C GLY A 106 -3.36 -2.01 8.64
N ILE A 107 -2.66 -0.88 8.52
CA ILE A 107 -3.12 0.26 7.70
C ILE A 107 -3.13 -0.15 6.22
N ALA A 108 -2.02 -0.69 5.72
CA ALA A 108 -1.88 -1.08 4.33
C ALA A 108 -2.95 -2.11 3.93
N ALA A 109 -3.14 -3.18 4.71
CA ALA A 109 -4.13 -4.21 4.45
C ALA A 109 -5.55 -3.64 4.38
N ARG A 110 -5.94 -2.74 5.30
CA ARG A 110 -7.25 -2.07 5.26
C ARG A 110 -7.44 -1.24 4.00
N LEU A 111 -6.40 -0.53 3.57
CA LEU A 111 -6.42 0.23 2.31
C LEU A 111 -6.54 -0.69 1.08
N LEU A 112 -5.84 -1.83 1.08
CA LEU A 112 -5.96 -2.85 0.02
C LEU A 112 -7.37 -3.46 -0.02
N SER A 113 -8.03 -3.59 1.13
CA SER A 113 -9.39 -4.15 1.26
C SER A 113 -10.51 -3.18 0.86
N ALA A 114 -10.20 -2.00 0.31
CA ALA A 114 -11.22 -1.10 -0.21
C ALA A 114 -12.10 -1.78 -1.27
N SER A 115 -13.40 -1.48 -1.22
CA SER A 115 -14.43 -2.12 -2.07
C SER A 115 -14.24 -1.85 -3.56
N ASP A 116 -13.70 -0.68 -3.89
CA ASP A 116 -13.47 -0.23 -5.25
C ASP A 116 -12.34 0.81 -5.29
N GLU A 117 -11.98 1.22 -6.50
CA GLU A 117 -10.82 2.04 -6.77
C GLU A 117 -11.05 3.51 -6.37
N THR A 118 -12.30 3.95 -6.32
CA THR A 118 -12.67 5.29 -5.85
C THR A 118 -12.50 5.36 -4.34
N ALA A 119 -13.09 4.43 -3.61
CA ALA A 119 -12.94 4.31 -2.16
C ALA A 119 -11.47 4.17 -1.76
N ALA A 120 -10.71 3.35 -2.50
CA ALA A 120 -9.27 3.19 -2.31
C ALA A 120 -8.51 4.51 -2.48
N HIS A 121 -8.76 5.23 -3.58
CA HIS A 121 -8.11 6.50 -3.84
C HIS A 121 -8.43 7.54 -2.77
N GLU A 122 -9.70 7.65 -2.35
CA GLU A 122 -10.11 8.60 -1.31
C GLU A 122 -9.42 8.30 0.03
N ALA A 123 -9.40 7.04 0.45
CA ALA A 123 -8.71 6.62 1.67
C ALA A 123 -7.19 6.85 1.59
N MET A 124 -6.61 6.77 0.39
CA MET A 124 -5.18 7.01 0.16
C MET A 124 -4.81 8.48 -0.09
N ALA A 125 -5.77 9.40 -0.20
CA ALA A 125 -5.49 10.79 -0.56
C ALA A 125 -4.41 11.46 0.32
N PRO A 126 -4.41 11.29 1.67
CA PRO A 126 -3.37 11.87 2.52
C PRO A 126 -1.96 11.34 2.20
N ILE A 127 -1.85 10.06 1.82
CA ILE A 127 -0.60 9.42 1.41
C ILE A 127 -0.17 9.93 0.04
N ILE A 128 -1.09 9.98 -0.92
CA ILE A 128 -0.81 10.43 -2.29
C ILE A 128 -0.30 11.87 -2.29
N ASP A 129 -0.97 12.76 -1.57
CA ASP A 129 -0.61 14.18 -1.48
C ASP A 129 0.67 14.39 -0.66
N GLY A 130 0.81 13.71 0.48
CA GLY A 130 2.04 13.74 1.27
C GLY A 130 3.27 13.29 0.48
N ALA A 131 3.12 12.31 -0.42
CA ALA A 131 4.19 11.84 -1.30
C ALA A 131 4.57 12.84 -2.40
N LYS A 132 3.65 13.74 -2.82
CA LYS A 132 3.97 14.81 -3.77
C LYS A 132 4.79 15.91 -3.08
N ASP A 133 4.43 16.25 -1.85
CA ASP A 133 5.03 17.37 -1.11
C ASP A 133 6.45 17.08 -0.62
N ARG A 134 6.75 15.83 -0.26
CA ARG A 134 7.95 15.50 0.53
C ARG A 134 9.21 15.27 -0.28
N ASP A 135 9.15 14.39 -1.26
CA ASP A 135 10.23 14.14 -2.22
C ASP A 135 9.60 13.56 -3.49
N PHE A 136 9.43 14.40 -4.50
CA PHE A 136 8.72 14.03 -5.72
C PHE A 136 9.34 12.79 -6.39
N SER A 137 10.67 12.63 -6.35
CA SER A 137 11.36 11.52 -7.00
C SER A 137 11.16 10.21 -6.25
N VAL A 138 11.33 10.20 -4.92
CA VAL A 138 11.14 9.00 -4.11
C VAL A 138 9.65 8.63 -4.01
N GLY A 139 8.77 9.61 -3.86
CA GLY A 139 7.33 9.40 -3.91
C GLY A 139 6.87 8.88 -5.27
N TYR A 140 7.43 9.39 -6.37
CA TYR A 140 7.18 8.82 -7.68
C TYR A 140 7.67 7.38 -7.79
N GLN A 141 8.85 7.02 -7.27
CA GLN A 141 9.35 5.64 -7.27
C GLN A 141 8.41 4.67 -6.56
N PHE A 142 7.88 5.03 -5.40
CA PHE A 142 6.92 4.17 -4.71
C PHE A 142 5.57 4.09 -5.43
N ARG A 143 5.08 5.20 -6.01
CA ARG A 143 3.88 5.20 -6.88
C ARG A 143 4.10 4.56 -8.25
N SER A 144 5.35 4.20 -8.57
CA SER A 144 5.75 3.60 -9.83
C SER A 144 6.52 2.30 -9.67
N LEU A 145 6.50 1.73 -8.47
CA LEU A 145 7.40 0.65 -8.10
C LEU A 145 7.16 -0.55 -9.03
N ASN A 146 8.19 -0.89 -9.82
CA ASN A 146 8.11 -2.00 -10.76
C ASN A 146 7.76 -3.27 -9.99
N GLY A 147 6.72 -3.98 -10.45
CA GLY A 147 6.21 -5.18 -9.80
C GLY A 147 4.96 -4.96 -8.92
N THR A 148 4.55 -3.72 -8.65
CA THR A 148 3.22 -3.46 -8.06
C THR A 148 2.10 -3.72 -9.06
N SER A 149 0.94 -4.12 -8.54
CA SER A 149 -0.21 -4.48 -9.37
C SER A 149 -0.65 -3.29 -10.24
N HIS A 150 -1.29 -3.60 -11.36
CA HIS A 150 -1.88 -2.55 -12.18
C HIS A 150 -2.93 -1.72 -11.43
N PRO A 151 -3.89 -2.31 -10.67
CA PRO A 151 -4.84 -1.55 -9.86
C PRO A 151 -4.16 -0.54 -8.92
N LEU A 152 -3.17 -0.98 -8.12
CA LEU A 152 -2.49 -0.11 -7.17
C LEU A 152 -1.82 1.08 -7.88
N ARG A 153 -1.13 0.83 -8.99
CA ARG A 153 -0.43 1.89 -9.75
C ARG A 153 -1.40 2.94 -10.28
N VAL A 154 -2.62 2.55 -10.68
CA VAL A 154 -3.62 3.50 -11.14
C VAL A 154 -4.21 4.26 -9.97
N VAL A 155 -4.63 3.59 -8.89
CA VAL A 155 -5.13 4.26 -7.68
C VAL A 155 -4.15 5.32 -7.18
N LEU A 156 -2.85 5.03 -7.16
CA LEU A 156 -1.83 5.96 -6.68
C LEU A 156 -1.52 7.13 -7.64
N ARG A 157 -1.87 7.03 -8.93
CA ARG A 157 -1.51 8.01 -9.97
C ARG A 157 -2.69 8.79 -10.52
N THR A 158 -3.89 8.26 -10.39
CA THR A 158 -5.12 8.91 -10.84
C THR A 158 -5.38 10.14 -9.99
N ALA A 159 -5.83 11.23 -10.62
CA ALA A 159 -6.40 12.35 -9.87
C ALA A 159 -7.83 11.99 -9.45
N ARG A 160 -8.27 12.41 -8.25
CA ARG A 160 -9.59 12.14 -7.66
C ARG A 160 -10.79 12.29 -8.62
N GLN A 161 -10.65 13.09 -9.68
CA GLN A 161 -11.72 13.41 -10.63
C GLN A 161 -11.68 12.61 -11.95
N ASP A 162 -10.68 11.76 -12.21
CA ASP A 162 -10.57 11.06 -13.50
C ASP A 162 -11.23 9.68 -13.47
N ARG A 163 -12.58 9.67 -13.45
CA ARG A 163 -13.38 8.42 -13.59
C ARG A 163 -13.05 7.66 -14.88
N SER A 164 -12.68 8.37 -15.94
CA SER A 164 -12.30 7.77 -17.21
C SER A 164 -10.99 6.98 -17.10
N ALA A 165 -10.07 7.38 -16.21
CA ALA A 165 -8.87 6.60 -15.91
C ALA A 165 -9.21 5.28 -15.22
N PHE A 166 -10.15 5.25 -14.27
CA PHE A 166 -10.58 4.01 -13.62
C PHE A 166 -11.33 3.07 -14.58
N GLN A 167 -12.13 3.63 -15.50
CA GLN A 167 -12.77 2.82 -16.56
C GLN A 167 -11.74 2.22 -17.53
N ARG A 168 -10.78 3.02 -18.01
CA ARG A 168 -9.68 2.55 -18.89
C ARG A 168 -8.79 1.53 -18.20
N MET A 169 -8.51 1.73 -16.92
CA MET A 169 -7.84 0.74 -16.09
C MET A 169 -8.65 -0.56 -16.05
N GLY A 170 -9.96 -0.48 -15.81
CA GLY A 170 -10.79 -1.68 -15.74
C GLY A 170 -10.71 -2.53 -17.01
N GLN A 171 -10.85 -1.90 -18.17
CA GLN A 171 -10.69 -2.58 -19.46
C GLN A 171 -9.32 -3.25 -19.60
N ARG A 172 -8.23 -2.55 -19.25
CA ARG A 172 -6.87 -3.11 -19.35
C ARG A 172 -6.58 -4.23 -18.36
N ILE A 173 -7.19 -4.18 -17.17
CA ILE A 173 -7.04 -5.22 -16.15
C ILE A 173 -7.78 -6.48 -16.60
N GLU A 174 -8.98 -6.33 -17.17
CA GLU A 174 -9.75 -7.42 -17.77
C GLU A 174 -9.01 -8.06 -18.96
N GLU A 175 -8.37 -7.26 -19.82
CA GLU A 175 -7.49 -7.75 -20.89
C GLU A 175 -6.28 -8.55 -20.37
N GLN A 176 -5.85 -8.30 -19.13
CA GLN A 176 -4.79 -9.05 -18.45
C GLN A 176 -5.30 -10.32 -17.75
N GLY A 177 -6.59 -10.65 -17.90
CA GLY A 177 -7.22 -11.83 -17.32
C GLY A 177 -7.54 -11.71 -15.83
N LEU A 178 -7.51 -10.50 -15.28
CA LEU A 178 -7.92 -10.22 -13.90
C LEU A 178 -9.41 -9.82 -13.89
N SER A 179 -10.14 -10.27 -12.88
CA SER A 179 -11.58 -10.01 -12.76
C SER A 179 -11.89 -9.01 -11.64
N ARG A 180 -12.99 -8.27 -11.79
CA ARG A 180 -13.57 -7.53 -10.66
C ARG A 180 -14.11 -8.49 -9.62
N ILE A 181 -14.10 -8.06 -8.36
CA ILE A 181 -14.84 -8.76 -7.30
C ILE A 181 -16.32 -8.64 -7.61
N SER A 182 -16.95 -9.75 -7.98
CA SER A 182 -18.40 -9.82 -8.18
C SER A 182 -19.12 -9.62 -6.84
N SER A 183 -20.26 -8.93 -6.84
CA SER A 183 -21.11 -8.76 -5.64
C SER A 183 -21.56 -10.10 -5.03
N GLU A 184 -21.53 -11.18 -5.79
CA GLU A 184 -21.83 -12.55 -5.34
C GLU A 184 -20.69 -13.16 -4.49
N LEU A 185 -19.42 -12.78 -4.73
CA LEU A 185 -18.27 -13.33 -4.00
C LEU A 185 -18.10 -12.72 -2.59
N ILE A 186 -18.74 -11.59 -2.32
CA ILE A 186 -18.67 -10.88 -1.03
C ILE A 186 -19.46 -11.63 0.05
N ARG A 187 -20.47 -12.44 -0.32
CA ARG A 187 -21.28 -13.21 0.64
C ARG A 187 -20.60 -14.45 1.20
N ASP A 188 -19.54 -14.94 0.56
CA ASP A 188 -18.83 -16.15 0.98
C ASP A 188 -17.61 -15.85 1.87
N LEU A 189 -17.38 -14.58 2.25
CA LEU A 189 -16.24 -14.11 3.05
C LEU A 189 -16.63 -13.45 4.38
N GLU A 190 -17.92 -13.49 4.77
CA GLU A 190 -18.42 -13.12 6.11
C GLU A 190 -18.57 -14.34 7.02
#